data_AF-A0A715Y4G4-F1
#
_entry.id   AF-A0A715Y4G4-F1
#
_cell.length_a   1.000
_cell.length_b   1.000
_cell.length_c   1.000
_cell.angle_alpha   90.00
_cell.angle_beta   90.00
_cell.angle_gamma   90.00
#
_symmetry.space_group_name_H-M   'P 1'
#
loop_
_entity.id
_entity.type
_entity.pdbx_description
1 polymer ?
#
loop_
_entity_poly.entity_id
_entity_poly.type
_entity_poly.pdbx_seq_one_letter_code
_entity_poly.pdbx_strand_id
1 'polypeptide(L)'
;LLNSIAHGISGLNNAIAAWFMLLFQAVFNFFVTSGSGQAALTMPLLAPLGDLVGVNRQVTVLAFQFGDGFSHIIYPTSASLMATLGVCRVDFRNWLKVGASLLGLLFIMSSVVVIGAQMMGYH
;
A
#
# COMPACT_ATOMS: atom_id res chain seq x y z
N LEU A 1 21.33 -8.51 12.56
CA LEU A 1 20.41 -8.15 11.45
C LEU A 1 19.04 -7.72 11.97
N LEU A 2 18.18 -8.62 12.45
CA LEU A 2 16.87 -8.25 13.04
C LEU A 2 16.94 -7.21 14.16
N ASN A 3 17.86 -7.37 15.13
CA ASN A 3 18.02 -6.42 16.23
C ASN A 3 18.58 -5.05 15.79
N SER A 4 19.42 -5.03 14.75
CA SER A 4 20.01 -3.80 14.20
C SER A 4 19.00 -3.03 13.34
N ILE A 5 18.12 -3.74 12.64
CA ILE A 5 16.99 -3.17 11.89
C ILE A 5 15.93 -2.67 12.88
N ALA A 6 15.64 -3.43 13.94
CA ALA A 6 14.73 -3.01 15.01
C ALA A 6 15.20 -1.72 15.71
N HIS A 7 16.49 -1.59 16.02
CA HIS A 7 17.05 -0.36 16.62
C HIS A 7 17.15 0.83 15.64
N GLY A 8 17.32 0.58 14.34
CA GLY A 8 17.24 1.62 13.31
C GLY A 8 15.81 2.14 13.08
N ILE A 9 14.81 1.29 13.34
CA ILE A 9 13.37 1.60 13.17
C ILE A 9 12.73 2.10 14.48
N SER A 10 13.26 1.74 15.67
CA SER A 10 12.72 2.18 16.96
C SER A 10 12.84 3.69 17.22
N GLY A 11 13.57 4.41 16.37
CA GLY A 11 13.65 5.89 16.37
C GLY A 11 12.82 6.56 15.26
N LEU A 12 12.23 5.78 14.34
CA LEU A 12 11.24 6.32 13.40
C LEU A 12 9.92 6.49 14.15
N ASN A 13 9.33 7.68 14.09
CA ASN A 13 7.95 7.90 14.53
C ASN A 13 7.06 6.79 13.94
N ASN A 14 6.28 6.07 14.75
CA ASN A 14 5.46 4.93 14.33
C ASN A 14 4.58 5.26 13.10
N ALA A 15 4.23 6.53 12.91
CA ALA A 15 3.57 7.02 11.70
C ALA A 15 4.37 6.83 10.41
N ILE A 16 5.69 7.01 10.45
CA ILE A 16 6.60 6.78 9.32
C ILE A 16 6.68 5.27 9.02
N ALA A 17 6.71 4.42 10.05
CA ALA A 17 6.66 2.97 9.87
C ALA A 17 5.36 2.53 9.18
N ALA A 18 4.21 3.08 9.61
CA ALA A 18 2.92 2.85 8.95
C ALA A 18 2.92 3.31 7.48
N TRP A 19 3.55 4.46 7.19
CA TRP A 19 3.71 4.94 5.82
C TRP A 19 4.60 4.03 4.96
N PHE A 20 5.69 3.49 5.51
CA PHE A 20 6.52 2.50 4.81
C PHE A 20 5.76 1.20 4.54
N MET A 21 4.88 0.77 5.44
CA MET A 21 4.00 -0.38 5.20
C MET A 21 3.07 -0.12 4.01
N LEU A 22 2.49 1.07 3.89
CA LEU A 22 1.68 1.48 2.73
C LEU A 22 2.51 1.42 1.44
N LEU A 23 3.71 2.00 1.45
CA LEU A 23 4.61 2.01 0.29
C LEU A 23 5.01 0.59 -0.13
N PHE A 24 5.36 -0.26 0.84
CA PHE A 24 5.70 -1.67 0.60
C PHE A 24 4.52 -2.40 -0.07
N GLN A 25 3.30 -2.23 0.43
CA GLN A 25 2.12 -2.88 -0.12
C GLN A 25 1.81 -2.41 -1.55
N ALA A 26 1.94 -1.11 -1.82
CA ALA A 26 1.78 -0.58 -3.17
C ALA A 26 2.79 -1.18 -4.14
N VAL A 27 4.08 -1.18 -3.80
CA VAL A 27 5.14 -1.75 -4.65
C VAL A 27 4.97 -3.27 -4.82
N PHE A 28 4.62 -3.99 -3.75
CA PHE A 28 4.47 -5.44 -3.79
C PHE A 28 3.28 -5.88 -4.65
N ASN A 29 2.20 -5.10 -4.68
CA ASN A 29 1.03 -5.35 -5.52
C ASN A 29 1.39 -5.42 -7.02
N PHE A 30 2.46 -4.75 -7.47
CA PHE A 30 2.93 -4.90 -8.86
C PHE A 30 3.24 -6.36 -9.23
N PHE A 31 3.79 -7.13 -8.26
CA PHE A 31 4.16 -8.54 -8.44
C PHE A 31 3.01 -9.50 -8.14
N VAL A 32 2.13 -9.14 -7.20
CA VAL A 32 1.01 -9.98 -6.76
C VAL A 32 -0.27 -9.17 -6.87
N THR A 33 -0.91 -9.19 -8.05
CA THR A 33 -2.09 -8.38 -8.34
C THR A 33 -3.40 -8.93 -7.79
N SER A 34 -3.38 -10.07 -7.10
CA SER A 34 -4.55 -10.58 -6.41
C SER A 34 -4.57 -10.05 -4.99
N GLY A 35 -5.53 -9.20 -4.65
CA GLY A 35 -5.64 -8.62 -3.30
C GLY A 35 -5.75 -9.68 -2.20
N SER A 36 -6.55 -10.74 -2.40
CA SER A 36 -6.63 -11.85 -1.43
C SER A 36 -5.34 -12.67 -1.34
N GLY A 37 -4.65 -12.88 -2.47
CA GLY A 37 -3.35 -13.55 -2.49
C GLY A 37 -2.25 -12.73 -1.82
N GLN A 38 -2.23 -11.42 -2.07
CA GLN A 38 -1.32 -10.49 -1.42
C GLN A 38 -1.59 -10.39 0.08
N ALA A 39 -2.85 -10.33 0.52
CA ALA A 39 -3.18 -10.33 1.94
C ALA A 39 -2.70 -11.62 2.62
N ALA A 40 -2.95 -12.77 2.02
CA ALA A 40 -2.55 -14.07 2.55
C ALA A 40 -1.02 -14.21 2.70
N LEU A 41 -0.24 -13.57 1.82
CA LEU A 41 1.22 -13.58 1.85
C LEU A 41 1.82 -12.51 2.79
N THR A 42 1.30 -11.29 2.75
CA THR A 42 1.93 -10.12 3.39
C THR A 42 1.44 -9.88 4.81
N MET A 43 0.15 -10.12 5.11
CA MET A 43 -0.42 -9.82 6.42
C MET A 43 0.15 -10.65 7.57
N PRO A 44 0.40 -11.97 7.43
CA PRO A 44 1.03 -12.75 8.49
C PRO A 44 2.42 -12.23 8.88
N LEU A 45 3.07 -11.47 7.99
CA LEU A 45 4.39 -10.89 8.20
C LEU A 45 4.33 -9.44 8.68
N LEU A 46 3.43 -8.64 8.11
CA LEU A 46 3.28 -7.22 8.44
C LEU A 46 2.52 -6.96 9.73
N ALA A 47 1.57 -7.82 10.12
CA ALA A 47 0.89 -7.70 11.41
C ALA A 47 1.87 -7.78 12.60
N PRO A 48 2.71 -8.82 12.73
CA PRO A 48 3.71 -8.87 13.81
C PRO A 48 4.81 -7.82 13.66
N LEU A 49 5.19 -7.44 12.42
CA LEU A 49 6.10 -6.31 12.21
C LEU A 49 5.50 -5.02 12.78
N GLY A 50 4.21 -4.78 12.56
CA GLY A 50 3.47 -3.63 13.07
C GLY A 50 3.52 -3.57 14.59
N ASP A 51 3.24 -4.69 15.25
CA ASP A 51 3.32 -4.80 16.71
C ASP A 51 4.73 -4.49 17.24
N LEU A 52 5.78 -4.94 16.53
CA LEU A 52 7.18 -4.68 16.91
C LEU A 52 7.60 -3.22 16.77
N VAL A 53 7.05 -2.50 15.78
CA VAL A 53 7.38 -1.09 15.48
C VAL A 53 6.32 -0.13 16.02
N GLY A 54 5.37 -0.62 16.83
CA GLY A 54 4.34 0.17 17.49
C GLY A 54 3.26 0.73 16.56
N VAL A 55 3.04 0.12 15.40
CA VAL A 55 1.94 0.44 14.47
C VAL A 55 0.72 -0.39 14.83
N ASN A 56 -0.44 0.27 14.91
CA ASN A 56 -1.69 -0.42 15.21
C ASN A 56 -2.07 -1.39 14.10
N ARG A 57 -2.58 -2.58 14.47
CA ARG A 57 -2.99 -3.60 13.50
C ARG A 57 -4.03 -3.10 12.49
N GLN A 58 -4.99 -2.26 12.90
CA GLN A 58 -5.94 -1.66 11.94
C GLN A 58 -5.27 -0.73 10.94
N VAL A 59 -4.24 0.00 11.38
CA VAL A 59 -3.44 0.86 10.50
C VAL A 59 -2.64 -0.01 9.52
N THR A 60 -2.11 -1.16 9.94
CA THR A 60 -1.50 -2.16 9.04
C THR A 60 -2.50 -2.66 7.99
N VAL A 61 -3.75 -2.94 8.40
CA VAL A 61 -4.83 -3.32 7.47
C VAL A 61 -5.21 -2.19 6.53
N LEU A 62 -5.23 -0.95 7.01
CA LEU A 62 -5.51 0.24 6.21
C LEU A 62 -4.40 0.50 5.17
N ALA A 63 -3.14 0.36 5.57
CA ALA A 63 -1.98 0.47 4.70
C ALA A 63 -2.02 -0.55 3.56
N PHE A 64 -2.44 -1.79 3.86
CA PHE A 64 -2.69 -2.80 2.82
C PHE A 64 -3.84 -2.41 1.89
N GLN A 65 -5.02 -2.05 2.43
CA GLN A 65 -6.20 -1.75 1.61
C GLN A 65 -5.93 -0.62 0.61
N PHE A 66 -5.24 0.43 1.05
CA PHE A 66 -4.88 1.56 0.19
C PHE A 66 -3.74 1.21 -0.77
N GLY A 67 -2.73 0.45 -0.31
CA GLY A 67 -1.62 0.01 -1.14
C GLY A 67 -2.05 -0.96 -2.25
N ASP A 68 -2.91 -1.93 -1.93
CA ASP A 68 -3.48 -2.85 -2.91
C ASP A 68 -4.52 -2.13 -3.79
N GLY A 69 -5.58 -1.58 -3.19
CA GLY A 69 -6.73 -1.07 -3.94
C GLY A 69 -6.40 -0.02 -4.99
N PHE A 70 -5.58 0.98 -4.65
CA PHE A 70 -5.32 2.10 -5.56
C PHE A 70 -4.30 1.76 -6.66
N SER A 71 -3.36 0.83 -6.41
CA SER A 71 -2.30 0.55 -7.36
C SER A 71 -2.79 -0.16 -8.63
N HIS A 72 -3.95 -0.83 -8.56
CA HIS A 72 -4.64 -1.42 -9.71
C HIS A 72 -5.03 -0.42 -10.81
N ILE A 73 -5.01 0.89 -10.53
CA ILE A 73 -5.33 1.94 -11.50
C ILE A 73 -4.31 2.00 -12.65
N ILE A 74 -3.05 1.62 -12.41
CA ILE A 74 -1.98 1.75 -13.43
C ILE A 74 -1.22 0.46 -13.70
N TYR A 75 -1.42 -0.60 -12.92
CA TYR A 75 -0.63 -1.82 -13.09
C TYR A 75 -1.12 -2.63 -14.30
N PRO A 76 -0.25 -2.86 -15.31
CA PRO A 76 -0.64 -3.59 -16.52
C PRO A 76 -0.92 -5.07 -16.25
N THR A 77 -0.48 -5.57 -15.09
CA THR A 77 -0.76 -6.90 -14.56
C THR A 77 -2.17 -7.02 -13.96
N SER A 78 -2.92 -5.93 -13.86
CA SER A 78 -4.32 -5.92 -13.42
C SER A 78 -5.25 -6.29 -14.58
N ALA A 79 -5.84 -7.49 -14.51
CA ALA A 79 -6.73 -8.01 -15.54
C ALA A 79 -7.98 -7.13 -15.73
N SER A 80 -8.53 -6.58 -14.65
CA SER A 80 -9.69 -5.68 -14.69
C SER A 80 -9.37 -4.39 -15.45
N LEU A 81 -8.23 -3.75 -15.15
CA LEU A 81 -7.80 -2.54 -15.86
C LEU A 81 -7.64 -2.79 -17.35
N MET A 82 -6.90 -3.84 -17.73
CA MET A 82 -6.63 -4.13 -19.13
C MET A 82 -7.91 -4.50 -19.90
N ALA A 83 -8.85 -5.20 -19.27
CA ALA A 83 -10.16 -5.49 -19.86
C ALA A 83 -10.98 -4.21 -20.08
N THR A 84 -11.05 -3.32 -19.10
CA THR A 84 -11.79 -2.05 -19.22
C THR A 84 -11.19 -1.15 -20.32
N LEU A 85 -9.87 -1.03 -20.39
CA LEU A 85 -9.20 -0.26 -21.44
C LEU A 85 -9.48 -0.83 -22.83
N GLY A 86 -9.50 -2.17 -22.96
CA GLY A 86 -9.86 -2.85 -24.21
C GLY A 86 -11.29 -2.55 -24.67
N VAL A 87 -12.26 -2.57 -23.75
CA VAL A 87 -13.66 -2.24 -24.03
C VAL A 87 -13.81 -0.76 -24.41
N CYS A 88 -13.14 0.14 -23.70
CA CYS A 88 -13.17 1.57 -23.96
C CYS A 88 -12.32 2.00 -25.17
N ARG A 89 -11.54 1.08 -25.78
CA ARG A 89 -10.59 1.35 -26.87
C ARG A 89 -9.58 2.46 -26.53
N VAL A 90 -9.07 2.43 -25.30
CA VAL A 90 -8.08 3.39 -24.79
C VAL A 90 -6.73 2.72 -24.71
N ASP A 91 -5.72 3.32 -25.33
CA ASP A 91 -4.34 2.83 -25.21
C ASP A 91 -3.84 2.97 -23.77
N PHE A 92 -3.21 1.90 -23.24
CA PHE A 92 -2.63 1.89 -21.91
C PHE A 92 -1.64 3.06 -21.68
N ARG A 93 -0.86 3.43 -22.71
CA ARG A 93 0.08 4.56 -22.61
C ARG A 93 -0.62 5.91 -22.40
N ASN A 94 -1.79 6.08 -23.00
CA ASN A 94 -2.60 7.29 -22.81
C ASN A 94 -3.25 7.29 -21.43
N TRP A 95 -3.75 6.13 -21.01
CA TRP A 95 -4.28 5.94 -19.66
C TRP A 95 -3.24 6.20 -18.57
N LEU A 96 -2.02 5.70 -18.73
CA LEU A 96 -0.95 5.82 -17.73
C LEU A 96 -0.70 7.26 -17.31
N LYS A 97 -0.82 8.24 -18.23
CA LYS A 97 -0.63 9.67 -17.91
C LYS A 97 -1.69 10.18 -16.93
N VAL A 98 -2.95 9.82 -17.16
CA VAL A 98 -4.09 10.25 -16.34
C VAL A 98 -4.15 9.42 -15.06
N GLY A 99 -4.01 8.10 -15.19
CA GLY A 99 -4.01 7.15 -14.08
C GLY A 99 -2.87 7.40 -13.10
N ALA A 100 -1.66 7.76 -13.56
CA ALA A 100 -0.55 8.08 -12.66
C ALA A 100 -0.80 9.38 -11.87
N SER A 101 -1.44 10.38 -12.48
CA SER A 101 -1.83 11.60 -11.75
C SER A 101 -2.86 11.29 -10.67
N LEU A 102 -3.87 10.46 -11.00
CA LEU A 102 -4.87 10.01 -10.03
C LEU A 102 -4.26 9.16 -8.92
N LEU A 103 -3.37 8.22 -9.26
CA LEU A 103 -2.65 7.40 -8.28
C LEU A 103 -1.82 8.27 -7.35
N GLY A 104 -1.10 9.26 -7.88
CA GLY A 104 -0.31 10.20 -7.06
C GLY A 104 -1.18 10.94 -6.04
N LEU A 105 -2.35 11.45 -6.47
CA LEU A 105 -3.31 12.09 -5.57
C LEU A 105 -3.82 11.13 -4.50
N LEU A 106 -4.26 9.93 -4.89
CA LEU A 106 -4.77 8.91 -3.97
C LEU A 106 -3.68 8.44 -3.00
N PHE A 107 -2.43 8.33 -3.45
CA PHE A 107 -1.31 7.95 -2.61
C PHE A 107 -0.99 9.02 -1.55
N ILE A 108 -1.07 10.30 -1.92
CA ILE A 108 -0.94 11.42 -0.97
C ILE A 108 -2.07 11.36 0.05
N MET A 109 -3.32 11.21 -0.39
CA MET A 109 -4.48 11.09 0.51
C MET A 109 -4.32 9.89 1.45
N SER A 110 -3.93 8.73 0.93
CA SER A 110 -3.67 7.51 1.70
C SER A 110 -2.58 7.72 2.74
N SER A 111 -1.51 8.44 2.37
CA SER A 111 -0.41 8.77 3.28
C SER A 111 -0.90 9.61 4.46
N VAL A 112 -1.71 10.65 4.18
CA VAL A 112 -2.31 11.49 5.22
C VAL A 112 -3.22 10.68 6.14
N VAL A 113 -4.06 9.80 5.58
CA VAL A 113 -4.98 8.99 6.37
C VAL A 113 -4.24 7.97 7.22
N VAL A 114 -3.23 7.26 6.70
CA VAL A 114 -2.46 6.25 7.44
C VAL A 114 -1.66 6.89 8.57
N ILE A 115 -0.99 8.02 8.30
CA ILE A 115 -0.25 8.78 9.31
C ILE A 115 -1.21 9.33 10.37
N GLY A 116 -2.31 9.94 9.96
CA GLY A 116 -3.32 10.49 10.86
C GLY A 116 -3.98 9.43 11.74
N ALA A 117 -4.36 8.29 11.16
CA ALA A 117 -4.95 7.17 11.89
C ALA A 117 -3.99 6.60 12.95
N GLN A 118 -2.69 6.52 12.65
CA GLN A 118 -1.69 6.12 13.63
C GLN A 118 -1.54 7.15 14.76
N MET A 119 -1.50 8.44 14.43
CA MET A 119 -1.37 9.52 15.42
C MET A 119 -2.61 9.65 16.33
N MET A 120 -3.79 9.36 15.80
CA MET A 120 -5.05 9.38 16.54
C MET A 120 -5.27 8.14 17.41
N GLY A 121 -4.42 7.12 17.30
CA GLY A 121 -4.62 5.85 18.02
C GLY A 121 -5.80 5.06 17.47
N TYR A 122 -5.90 4.90 16.15
CA TYR A 122 -6.94 4.06 15.55
C TYR A 122 -6.69 2.57 15.84
N HIS A 123 -7.59 1.91 16.57
CA HIS A 123 -7.49 0.53 17.06
C HIS A 123 -8.70 -0.33 16.66
#